data_AF-K2IFE1-F1
#
_entry.id   AF-K2IFE1-F1
#
_cell.length_a   1.000
_cell.length_b   1.000
_cell.length_c   1.000
_cell.angle_alpha   90.00
_cell.angle_beta   90.00
_cell.angle_gamma   90.00
#
_symmetry.space_group_name_H-M   'P 1'
#
loop_
_entity.id
_entity.type
_entity.pdbx_description
1 polymer ?
#
loop_
_entity_poly.entity_id
_entity_poly.type
_entity_poly.pdbx_seq_one_letter_code
_entity_poly.pdbx_strand_id
1 'polypeptide(L)' 'MATKTITMTETKPGSPDGATVNTYEKGVTYEDMPDALADEFLRAKWAVEGTGKKKSGTAAVAEPPAA' A
#
# COMPACT_ATOMS: atom_id res chain seq x y z
N MET A 1 -11.49 0.24 -16.17
CA MET A 1 -10.86 1.06 -15.12
C MET A 1 -9.44 0.50 -14.95
N ALA A 2 -8.41 1.33 -14.98
CA ALA A 2 -7.04 0.85 -14.82
C ALA A 2 -6.76 0.60 -13.33
N THR A 3 -6.34 -0.61 -12.97
CA THR A 3 -5.86 -0.97 -11.64
C THR A 3 -4.37 -1.29 -11.69
N LYS A 4 -3.69 -1.02 -10.57
CA LYS A 4 -2.26 -1.22 -10.39
C LYS A 4 -1.97 -2.06 -9.16
N THR A 5 -0.89 -2.81 -9.26
CA THR A 5 -0.31 -3.52 -8.14
C THR A 5 0.64 -2.62 -7.38
N ILE A 6 0.35 -2.39 -6.10
CA ILE A 6 1.26 -1.67 -5.19
C ILE A 6 1.47 -2.46 -3.92
N THR A 7 2.65 -2.32 -3.33
CA THR A 7 2.94 -2.85 -2.00
C THR A 7 2.96 -1.70 -1.01
N MET A 8 2.10 -1.77 0.00
CA MET A 8 2.07 -0.80 1.10
C MET A 8 3.39 -0.85 1.87
N THR A 9 3.99 0.31 2.12
CA THR A 9 5.15 0.45 2.99
C THR A 9 4.76 0.94 4.39
N GLU A 10 3.54 1.42 4.55
CA GLU A 10 2.97 1.92 5.80
C GLU A 10 1.49 1.50 5.93
N THR A 11 1.02 1.28 7.16
CA THR A 11 -0.40 0.96 7.39
C THR A 11 -1.20 2.24 7.35
N LYS A 12 -2.09 2.39 6.37
CA LYS A 12 -2.88 3.60 6.15
C LYS A 12 -4.33 3.28 5.78
N PRO A 13 -5.30 4.03 6.32
CA PRO A 13 -6.64 4.03 5.75
C PRO A 13 -6.62 4.75 4.40
N GLY A 14 -7.24 4.17 3.39
CA GLY A 14 -7.41 4.76 2.06
C GLY A 14 -8.81 4.48 1.55
N SER A 15 -9.29 5.32 0.64
CA SER A 15 -10.62 5.17 0.06
C SER A 15 -10.51 5.03 -1.45
N PRO A 16 -10.47 3.79 -2.00
CA PRO A 16 -10.29 3.57 -3.43
C PRO A 16 -11.40 4.21 -4.27
N ASP A 17 -12.61 4.24 -3.72
CA ASP A 17 -13.81 4.77 -4.38
C ASP A 17 -14.29 6.10 -3.77
N GLY A 18 -13.57 6.66 -2.79
CA GLY A 18 -14.01 7.81 -1.99
C GLY A 18 -15.26 7.57 -1.11
N ALA A 19 -15.87 6.39 -1.21
CA ALA A 19 -17.08 6.00 -0.46
C ALA A 19 -16.76 5.00 0.67
N THR A 20 -15.82 4.10 0.46
CA THR A 20 -15.45 3.04 1.41
C THR A 20 -14.03 3.28 1.90
N VAL A 21 -13.85 3.40 3.22
CA VAL A 21 -12.53 3.45 3.84
C VAL A 21 -12.04 2.02 4.06
N ASN A 22 -11.01 1.62 3.33
CA ASN A 22 -10.29 0.37 3.56
C ASN A 22 -8.98 0.64 4.30
N THR A 23 -8.63 -0.26 5.22
CA THR A 23 -7.33 -0.23 5.89
C THR A 23 -6.33 -1.02 5.05
N TYR A 24 -5.31 -0.33 4.54
CA TYR A 24 -4.23 -0.94 3.80
C TYR A 24 -3.07 -1.21 4.74
N GLU A 25 -2.70 -2.47 4.90
CA GLU A 25 -1.68 -2.89 5.86
C GLU A 25 -0.27 -2.80 5.28
N LYS A 26 0.68 -2.33 6.09
CA LYS A 26 2.10 -2.31 5.73
C LYS A 26 2.61 -3.71 5.35
N GLY A 27 3.32 -3.79 4.23
CA GLY A 27 3.91 -5.03 3.71
C GLY A 27 2.93 -5.88 2.90
N VAL A 28 1.64 -5.50 2.86
CA VAL A 28 0.65 -6.18 2.02
C VAL A 28 0.69 -5.62 0.61
N THR A 29 0.65 -6.53 -0.36
CA THR A 29 0.55 -6.18 -1.79
C THR A 29 -0.90 -6.21 -2.21
N TYR A 30 -1.36 -5.12 -2.79
CA TYR A 30 -2.72 -4.95 -3.30
C TYR A 30 -2.64 -4.87 -4.83
N GLU A 31 -3.19 -5.88 -5.51
CA GLU A 31 -3.12 -6.03 -6.97
C GLU A 31 -4.24 -5.30 -7.72
N ASP A 32 -5.35 -5.03 -7.04
CA ASP A 32 -6.54 -4.40 -7.61
C ASP A 32 -6.74 -2.98 -7.07
N MET A 33 -5.68 -2.17 -7.01
CA MET A 33 -5.80 -0.80 -6.54
C MET A 33 -6.07 0.17 -7.70
N PRO A 34 -7.03 1.11 -7.59
CA PRO A 34 -7.27 2.10 -8.63
C PRO A 34 -6.03 2.95 -8.92
N ASP A 35 -5.73 3.24 -10.18
CA ASP A 35 -4.53 4.01 -10.58
C ASP A 35 -4.43 5.35 -9.85
N ALA A 36 -5.56 6.05 -9.65
CA ALA A 36 -5.61 7.33 -8.93
C ALA A 36 -5.15 7.20 -7.46
N LEU A 37 -5.62 6.16 -6.78
CA LEU A 37 -5.25 5.90 -5.38
C LEU A 37 -3.82 5.36 -5.29
N ALA A 38 -3.44 4.48 -6.21
CA ALA A 38 -2.09 3.94 -6.31
C ALA A 38 -1.06 5.05 -6.53
N ASP A 39 -1.33 5.99 -7.46
CA ASP A 39 -0.46 7.15 -7.68
C ASP A 39 -0.35 8.02 -6.44
N GLU A 40 -1.45 8.25 -5.72
CA GLU A 40 -1.42 9.02 -4.47
C GLU A 40 -0.53 8.34 -3.41
N PHE A 41 -0.65 7.02 -3.23
CA PHE A 41 0.19 6.26 -2.31
C PHE A 41 1.66 6.23 -2.73
N LEU A 42 1.94 6.08 -4.02
CA LEU A 42 3.30 6.11 -4.57
C LEU A 42 3.93 7.50 -4.40
N ARG A 43 3.17 8.56 -4.71
CA ARG A 43 3.58 9.96 -4.57
C ARG A 43 3.85 10.34 -3.12
N ALA A 44 3.02 9.85 -2.19
CA ALA A 44 3.20 10.04 -0.76
C ALA A 44 4.29 9.14 -0.15
N LYS A 45 4.89 8.23 -0.92
CA LYS A 45 5.86 7.20 -0.47
C LYS A 45 5.27 6.25 0.58
N TRP A 46 3.95 6.10 0.61
CA TRP A 46 3.22 5.13 1.43
C TRP A 46 3.08 3.76 0.76
N ALA A 47 3.40 3.69 -0.53
CA ALA A 47 3.52 2.44 -1.27
C ALA A 47 4.70 2.46 -2.23
N VAL A 48 5.00 1.29 -2.77
CA VAL A 48 5.94 1.08 -3.87
C VAL A 48 5.26 0.30 -5.00
N GLU A 49 5.70 0.52 -6.24
CA GLU A 49 5.16 -0.20 -7.40
C GLU A 49 5.44 -1.69 -7.24
N GLY A 50 4.37 -2.48 -7.13
CA GLY A 50 4.44 -3.94 -7.04
C GLY A 50 4.66 -4.52 -8.43
N THR A 51 5.89 -4.42 -8.95
CA THR A 51 6.26 -5.13 -10.17
C THR A 51 6.45 -6.60 -9.81
N GLY A 52 5.79 -7.53 -10.51
CA GLY A 52 5.89 -9.00 -10.34
C GLY A 52 7.28 -9.61 -10.60
N LYS A 53 8.37 -8.90 -10.30
CA LYS A 53 9.76 -9.31 -10.52
C LYS A 53 10.61 -9.01 -9.29
N LYS A 54 10.67 -10.01 -8.40
CA LYS A 54 11.75 -10.31 -7.42
C LYS A 54 12.57 -9.11 -6.91
N LYS A 55 12.11 -8.50 -5.81
CA LYS A 55 12.89 -8.19 -4.59
C LYS A 55 12.01 -7.37 -3.64
N SER A 56 11.46 -8.02 -2.62
CA SER A 56 11.19 -7.33 -1.36
C SER A 56 11.95 -8.09 -0.28
N GLY A 57 13.25 -7.78 -0.23
CA GLY A 57 14.08 -8.08 0.91
C GLY A 57 13.78 -7.06 2.00
N THR A 58 13.37 -7.57 3.17
CA THR A 58 13.48 -7.02 4.52
C THR A 58 13.27 -5.52 4.75
N ALA A 59 12.19 -5.20 5.48
CA ALA A 59 12.22 -4.16 6.49
C ALA A 59 11.22 -4.53 7.60
N ALA A 60 11.68 -5.42 8.48
CA ALA A 60 11.15 -5.48 9.84
C ALA A 60 11.24 -4.09 10.48
N VAL A 61 10.12 -3.60 11.01
CA VAL A 61 10.11 -2.82 12.25
C VAL A 61 8.93 -3.36 13.05
N ALA A 62 9.25 -4.37 13.86
CA ALA A 62 8.58 -4.54 15.12
C ALA A 62 8.94 -3.33 16.00
N GLU A 63 7.94 -2.70 16.61
CA GLU A 63 7.90 -2.52 18.07
C GLU A 63 6.49 -2.01 18.50
N PRO A 64 5.77 -2.73 19.37
CA PRO A 64 4.66 -2.18 20.16
C PRO A 64 5.25 -1.38 21.34
N PRO A 65 4.67 -0.23 21.77
CA PRO A 65 3.96 -0.21 23.06
C PRO A 65 2.96 0.94 23.30
N ALA A 66 1.89 0.67 24.07
CA ALA A 66 1.30 1.56 25.11
C ALA A 66 0.23 0.73 25.84
N ALA A 67 0.61 -0.01 26.89
CA ALA A 67 0.59 0.37 28.32
C ALA A 67 -0.76 0.05 28.98
#